data_AF-A0A9R1MHZ9-F1
#
_entry.id   AF-A0A9R1MHZ9-F1
#
_cell.length_a   1.000
_cell.length_b   1.000
_cell.length_c   1.000
_cell.angle_alpha   90.00
_cell.angle_beta   90.00
_cell.angle_gamma   90.00
#
_symmetry.space_group_name_H-M   'P 1'
#
loop_
_entity.id
_entity.type
_entity.pdbx_description
1 polymer ?
#
loop_
_entity_poly.entity_id
_entity_poly.type
_entity_poly.pdbx_seq_one_letter_code
_entity_poly.pdbx_strand_id
1 'polypeptide(L)'
;MVYSKPRQLLTNEIPLIVDDFRRAARNAIEAGFDGVEIHGAHGYLLEQFMKDSSNDRTDEYGGSLENRCRFAVEVIDAIINEIGADRVGIRLSPFVDYMDCFDSNPHALGMYMVQQLNKHQGFVYCHMVEPRMAIVDGRRQIPHGLLPFRKAFKGTFIAAGGYDREEGNKVVADGYADLVAYGRIFLANPDLPKRFELDSPLNKYDRKTFYTQDPIVGYTDYPFLEGGSNAE
;
A
#
# COMPACT_ATOMS: atom_id res chain seq x y z
N MET A 1 -0.65 5.06 24.24
CA MET A 1 0.76 4.66 24.02
C MET A 1 1.60 5.92 24.08
N VAL A 2 2.73 5.90 24.77
CA VAL A 2 3.72 6.98 24.72
C VAL A 2 4.81 6.51 23.77
N TYR A 3 5.00 7.21 22.66
CA TYR A 3 6.08 6.92 21.71
C TYR A 3 7.32 7.72 22.10
N SER A 4 8.51 7.12 21.97
CA SER A 4 9.77 7.84 22.11
C SER A 4 9.93 8.85 20.97
N LYS A 5 10.51 10.01 21.25
CA LYS A 5 10.83 11.00 20.20
C LYS A 5 11.85 10.38 19.22
N PRO A 6 11.57 10.38 17.90
CA PRO A 6 12.52 9.87 16.92
C PRO A 6 13.73 10.81 16.79
N ARG A 7 14.85 10.26 16.32
CA ARG A 7 16.00 11.03 15.86
C ARG A 7 15.87 11.23 14.35
N GLN A 8 16.01 12.46 13.88
CA GLN A 8 16.13 12.74 12.45
C GLN A 8 17.39 12.07 11.89
N LEU A 9 17.25 11.30 10.81
CA LEU A 9 18.38 10.72 10.08
C LEU A 9 19.31 11.83 9.59
N LEU A 10 20.62 11.61 9.67
CA LEU A 10 21.60 12.46 9.02
C LEU A 10 21.54 12.22 7.51
N THR A 11 21.87 13.24 6.73
CA THR A 11 21.86 13.18 5.26
C THR A 11 22.71 12.03 4.73
N ASN A 12 23.86 11.77 5.36
CA ASN A 12 24.76 10.67 4.99
C ASN A 12 24.33 9.28 5.48
N GLU A 13 23.28 9.17 6.30
CA GLU A 13 22.67 7.88 6.67
C GLU A 13 21.66 7.39 5.63
N ILE A 14 21.06 8.30 4.86
CA ILE A 14 20.01 7.96 3.88
C ILE A 14 20.49 7.00 2.80
N PRO A 15 21.68 7.19 2.17
CA PRO A 15 22.20 6.23 1.19
C PRO A 15 22.40 4.81 1.75
N LEU A 16 22.70 4.68 3.04
CA LEU A 16 22.86 3.36 3.68
C LEU A 16 21.52 2.63 3.77
N ILE A 17 20.44 3.35 4.08
CA ILE A 17 19.09 2.79 4.12
C ILE A 17 18.61 2.42 2.71
N VAL A 18 18.95 3.23 1.70
CA VAL A 18 18.70 2.88 0.29
C VAL A 18 19.37 1.54 -0.07
N ASP A 19 20.62 1.34 0.36
CA ASP A 19 21.32 0.05 0.15
C ASP A 19 20.67 -1.11 0.90
N ASP A 20 20.12 -0.88 2.09
CA ASP A 20 19.37 -1.90 2.83
C ASP A 20 18.10 -2.35 2.07
N PHE A 21 17.35 -1.41 1.48
CA PHE A 21 16.21 -1.74 0.60
C PHE A 21 16.65 -2.55 -0.62
N ARG A 22 17.74 -2.14 -1.27
CA ARG A 22 18.32 -2.85 -2.43
C ARG A 22 18.70 -4.28 -2.06
N ARG A 23 19.42 -4.47 -0.96
CA ARG A 23 19.83 -5.80 -0.46
C ARG A 23 18.61 -6.65 -0.10
N ALA A 24 17.59 -6.07 0.52
CA ALA A 24 16.35 -6.77 0.84
C ALA A 24 15.63 -7.26 -0.43
N ALA A 25 15.59 -6.44 -1.48
CA ALA A 25 15.01 -6.83 -2.76
C ALA A 25 15.76 -8.00 -3.41
N ARG A 26 17.10 -7.96 -3.44
CA ARG A 26 17.90 -9.11 -3.91
C ARG A 26 17.58 -10.38 -3.12
N ASN A 27 17.59 -10.28 -1.78
CA ASN A 27 17.33 -11.44 -0.93
C ASN A 27 15.93 -12.03 -1.17
N ALA A 28 14.93 -11.18 -1.46
CA ALA A 28 13.59 -11.65 -1.82
C ALA A 28 13.61 -12.47 -3.12
N ILE A 29 14.31 -11.99 -4.15
CA ILE A 29 14.45 -12.74 -5.40
C ILE A 29 15.23 -14.06 -5.20
N GLU A 30 16.32 -14.03 -4.42
CA GLU A 30 17.09 -15.24 -4.07
C GLU A 30 16.25 -16.26 -3.28
N ALA A 31 15.29 -15.79 -2.47
CA ALA A 31 14.34 -16.64 -1.74
C ALA A 31 13.20 -17.19 -2.63
N GLY A 32 13.11 -16.76 -3.90
CA GLY A 32 12.13 -17.25 -4.86
C GLY A 32 10.84 -16.45 -4.96
N PHE A 33 10.79 -15.22 -4.43
CA PHE A 33 9.66 -14.32 -4.69
C PHE A 33 9.63 -13.88 -6.16
N ASP A 34 8.43 -13.76 -6.73
CA ASP A 34 8.23 -13.26 -8.10
C ASP A 34 8.63 -11.79 -8.27
N GLY A 35 8.55 -11.01 -7.19
CA GLY A 35 8.88 -9.60 -7.15
C GLY A 35 8.70 -9.01 -5.76
N VAL A 36 8.78 -7.68 -5.66
CA VAL A 36 8.67 -6.94 -4.39
C VAL A 36 7.67 -5.79 -4.48
N GLU A 37 6.98 -5.53 -3.38
CA GLU A 37 6.18 -4.31 -3.19
C GLU A 37 6.93 -3.35 -2.27
N ILE A 38 7.27 -2.16 -2.77
CA ILE A 38 7.84 -1.10 -1.95
C ILE A 38 6.74 -0.51 -1.07
N HIS A 39 6.95 -0.48 0.25
CA HIS A 39 5.97 0.09 1.17
C HIS A 39 6.17 1.61 1.33
N GLY A 40 5.54 2.41 0.46
CA GLY A 40 5.50 3.88 0.49
C GLY A 40 4.20 4.45 1.09
N ALA A 41 3.63 3.80 2.11
CA ALA A 41 2.27 4.05 2.59
C ALA A 41 2.17 3.96 4.13
N HIS A 42 0.99 4.25 4.68
CA HIS A 42 0.59 4.07 6.07
C HIS A 42 1.51 4.72 7.12
N GLY A 43 2.10 5.86 6.80
CA GLY A 43 2.95 6.63 7.71
C GLY A 43 4.24 5.92 8.12
N TYR A 44 4.67 4.89 7.37
CA TYR A 44 5.98 4.28 7.55
C TYR A 44 7.09 5.15 6.95
N LEU A 45 8.34 4.74 7.13
CA LEU A 45 9.54 5.55 6.87
C LEU A 45 9.53 6.33 5.55
N LEU A 46 9.22 5.69 4.41
CA LEU A 46 9.18 6.39 3.12
C LEU A 46 8.08 7.45 3.08
N GLU A 47 6.90 7.16 3.64
CA GLU A 47 5.78 8.11 3.66
C GLU A 47 6.02 9.26 4.67
N GLN A 48 6.77 9.00 5.75
CA GLN A 48 7.23 10.05 6.67
C GLN A 48 8.13 11.08 5.99
N PHE A 49 8.98 10.66 5.04
CA PHE A 49 9.73 11.59 4.21
C PHE A 49 8.84 12.29 3.18
N MET A 50 7.93 11.55 2.55
CA MET A 50 7.07 12.09 1.51
C MET A 50 6.07 13.13 2.00
N LYS A 51 5.59 13.07 3.25
CA LYS A 51 4.50 13.91 3.80
C LYS A 51 5.00 15.05 4.69
N ASP A 52 4.44 16.25 4.51
CA ASP A 52 4.94 17.48 5.12
C ASP A 52 4.55 17.65 6.60
N SER A 53 3.57 16.88 7.09
CA SER A 53 3.31 16.82 8.53
C SER A 53 4.43 16.14 9.32
N SER A 54 5.25 15.30 8.66
CA SER A 54 6.28 14.48 9.29
C SER A 54 7.70 14.88 8.88
N ASN A 55 7.89 15.48 7.70
CA ASN A 55 9.19 15.89 7.19
C ASN A 55 9.41 17.39 7.33
N ASP A 56 10.10 17.79 8.40
CA ASP A 56 10.52 19.16 8.69
C ASP A 56 11.98 19.44 8.29
N ARG A 57 12.58 18.58 7.46
CA ARG A 57 13.97 18.72 7.02
C ARG A 57 14.16 19.95 6.14
N THR A 58 15.36 20.53 6.23
CA THR A 58 15.81 21.69 5.46
C THR A 58 16.92 21.37 4.45
N ASP A 59 17.32 20.10 4.36
CA ASP A 59 18.31 19.62 3.39
C ASP A 59 17.64 19.12 2.09
N GLU A 60 18.40 18.46 1.22
CA GLU A 60 17.92 18.00 -0.09
C GLU A 60 16.81 16.92 -0.02
N TYR A 61 16.49 16.43 1.17
CA TYR A 61 15.42 15.45 1.43
C TYR A 61 14.17 16.07 2.08
N GLY A 62 14.07 17.40 2.17
CA GLY A 62 12.88 18.10 2.70
C GLY A 62 12.55 19.44 2.03
N GLY A 63 11.49 20.08 2.53
CA GLY A 63 10.97 21.34 1.99
C GLY A 63 10.09 21.12 0.75
N SER A 64 10.69 21.13 -0.45
CA SER A 64 9.90 21.01 -1.69
C SER A 64 9.32 19.61 -1.88
N LEU A 65 8.27 19.48 -2.70
CA LEU A 65 7.66 18.18 -3.01
C LEU A 65 8.69 17.19 -3.59
N GLU A 66 9.55 17.67 -4.49
CA GLU A 66 10.62 16.89 -5.12
C GLU A 66 11.61 16.38 -4.08
N ASN A 67 12.05 17.24 -3.16
CA ASN A 67 12.99 16.87 -2.11
C ASN A 67 12.38 15.87 -1.12
N ARG A 68 11.12 16.09 -0.71
CA ARG A 68 10.40 15.16 0.17
C ARG A 68 10.23 13.77 -0.45
N CYS A 69 10.04 13.71 -1.78
CA CYS A 69 9.93 12.45 -2.50
C CYS A 69 11.28 11.82 -2.89
N ARG A 70 12.39 12.56 -2.79
CA ARG A 70 13.72 12.12 -3.26
C ARG A 70 14.13 10.78 -2.70
N PHE A 71 13.98 10.59 -1.38
CA PHE A 71 14.36 9.34 -0.74
C PHE A 71 13.56 8.14 -1.26
N ALA A 72 12.24 8.28 -1.45
CA ALA A 72 11.42 7.22 -2.02
C ALA A 72 11.82 6.91 -3.47
N VAL A 73 12.14 7.93 -4.27
CA VAL A 73 12.64 7.76 -5.65
C VAL A 73 13.99 7.05 -5.66
N GLU A 74 14.93 7.41 -4.79
CA GLU A 74 16.23 6.73 -4.67
C GLU A 74 16.08 5.25 -4.28
N VAL A 75 15.13 4.92 -3.41
CA VAL A 75 14.79 3.53 -3.07
C VAL A 75 14.21 2.77 -4.27
N ILE A 76 13.29 3.39 -5.01
CA ILE A 76 12.71 2.81 -6.24
C ILE A 76 13.83 2.52 -7.25
N ASP A 77 14.68 3.50 -7.52
CA ASP A 77 15.79 3.39 -8.48
C ASP A 77 16.76 2.28 -8.07
N ALA A 78 17.15 2.22 -6.79
CA ALA A 78 18.08 1.21 -6.29
C ALA A 78 17.51 -0.21 -6.42
N ILE A 79 16.22 -0.41 -6.09
CA ILE A 79 15.55 -1.71 -6.23
C ILE A 79 15.43 -2.10 -7.71
N ILE A 80 15.00 -1.18 -8.58
CA ILE A 80 14.89 -1.43 -10.02
C ILE A 80 16.24 -1.84 -10.62
N ASN A 81 17.32 -1.15 -10.24
CA ASN A 81 18.66 -1.47 -10.71
C ASN A 81 19.14 -2.84 -10.25
N GLU A 82 18.66 -3.34 -9.10
CA GLU A 82 19.06 -4.64 -8.57
C GLU A 82 18.28 -5.80 -9.20
N ILE A 83 16.95 -5.67 -9.33
CA ILE A 83 16.08 -6.81 -9.66
C ILE A 83 15.25 -6.64 -10.95
N GLY A 84 15.35 -5.49 -11.61
CA GLY A 84 14.58 -5.15 -12.81
C GLY A 84 13.20 -4.55 -12.49
N ALA A 85 12.77 -3.58 -13.31
CA ALA A 85 11.49 -2.88 -13.09
C ALA A 85 10.26 -3.78 -13.23
N ASP A 86 10.36 -4.85 -14.02
CA ASP A 86 9.34 -5.88 -14.28
C ASP A 86 9.04 -6.77 -13.07
N ARG A 87 9.69 -6.52 -11.93
CA ARG A 87 9.48 -7.22 -10.66
C ARG A 87 9.16 -6.28 -9.50
N VAL A 88 8.88 -5.00 -9.79
CA VAL A 88 8.71 -3.98 -8.76
C VAL A 88 7.31 -3.37 -8.85
N GLY A 89 6.62 -3.38 -7.71
CA GLY A 89 5.44 -2.56 -7.45
C GLY A 89 5.69 -1.63 -6.27
N ILE A 90 4.81 -0.64 -6.09
CA ILE A 90 4.82 0.24 -4.91
C ILE A 90 3.42 0.41 -4.36
N ARG A 91 3.33 0.45 -3.03
CA ARG A 91 2.11 0.82 -2.31
C ARG A 91 2.16 2.27 -1.83
N LEU A 92 1.13 3.05 -2.11
CA LEU A 92 1.00 4.46 -1.73
C LEU A 92 -0.34 4.74 -1.03
N SER A 93 -0.37 5.71 -0.13
CA SER A 93 -1.58 6.11 0.58
C SER A 93 -1.68 7.64 0.74
N PRO A 94 -1.74 8.39 -0.38
CA PRO A 94 -1.63 9.84 -0.37
C PRO A 94 -2.65 10.51 0.55
N PHE A 95 -3.88 9.99 0.60
CA PHE A 95 -4.97 10.56 1.39
C PHE A 95 -5.10 10.01 2.82
N VAL A 96 -4.28 9.03 3.21
CA VAL A 96 -4.36 8.44 4.55
C VAL A 96 -3.62 9.33 5.54
N ASP A 97 -4.21 9.55 6.71
CA ASP A 97 -3.70 10.38 7.82
C ASP A 97 -3.29 9.53 9.04
N TYR A 98 -2.97 8.25 8.81
CA TYR A 98 -2.63 7.31 9.87
C TYR A 98 -1.35 7.73 10.63
N MET A 99 -1.40 7.64 11.97
CA MET A 99 -0.29 8.01 12.87
C MET A 99 0.20 9.46 12.69
N ASP A 100 -0.74 10.39 12.49
CA ASP A 100 -0.48 11.83 12.31
C ASP A 100 0.41 12.16 11.09
N CYS A 101 0.51 11.23 10.13
CA CYS A 101 1.26 11.37 8.89
C CYS A 101 0.32 11.74 7.73
N PHE A 102 0.14 13.04 7.48
CA PHE A 102 -0.73 13.60 6.44
C PHE A 102 0.04 14.62 5.58
N ASP A 103 -0.49 14.91 4.40
CA ASP A 103 0.09 15.90 3.48
C ASP A 103 -0.85 17.09 3.31
N SER A 104 -0.31 18.31 3.18
CA SER A 104 -1.11 19.50 2.87
C SER A 104 -1.70 19.49 1.45
N ASN A 105 -1.09 18.74 0.51
CA ASN A 105 -1.57 18.58 -0.86
C ASN A 105 -1.38 17.12 -1.35
N PRO A 106 -2.18 16.18 -0.83
CA PRO A 106 -2.02 14.75 -1.11
C PRO A 106 -2.24 14.40 -2.58
N HIS A 107 -3.01 15.21 -3.32
CA HIS A 107 -3.19 15.04 -4.75
C HIS A 107 -1.90 15.35 -5.53
N ALA A 108 -1.22 16.46 -5.21
CA ALA A 108 0.06 16.78 -5.83
C ALA A 108 1.12 15.70 -5.51
N LEU A 109 1.16 15.24 -4.26
CA LEU A 109 2.06 14.16 -3.83
C LEU A 109 1.82 12.87 -4.63
N GLY A 110 0.57 12.37 -4.65
CA GLY A 110 0.23 11.15 -5.38
C GLY A 110 0.53 11.25 -6.88
N MET A 111 0.23 12.41 -7.49
CA MET A 111 0.49 12.64 -8.92
C MET A 111 1.99 12.69 -9.22
N TYR A 112 2.78 13.36 -8.38
CA TYR A 112 4.23 13.41 -8.52
C TYR A 112 4.84 12.01 -8.48
N MET A 113 4.46 11.19 -7.49
CA MET A 113 4.95 9.82 -7.40
C MET A 113 4.57 8.99 -8.63
N VAL A 114 3.32 9.04 -9.08
CA VAL A 114 2.89 8.36 -10.33
C VAL A 114 3.74 8.79 -11.53
N GLN A 115 4.07 10.07 -11.64
CA GLN A 115 4.95 10.57 -12.70
C GLN A 115 6.38 10.04 -12.59
N GLN A 116 6.92 9.86 -11.38
CA GLN A 116 8.23 9.21 -11.20
C GLN A 116 8.17 7.74 -11.63
N LEU A 117 7.16 6.99 -11.19
CA LEU A 117 6.99 5.57 -11.57
C LEU A 117 6.93 5.39 -13.08
N ASN A 118 6.20 6.28 -13.77
CA ASN A 118 6.07 6.27 -15.23
C ASN A 118 7.38 6.51 -16.00
N LYS A 119 8.48 6.89 -15.34
CA LYS A 119 9.81 6.98 -15.96
C LYS A 119 10.47 5.62 -16.15
N HIS A 120 9.99 4.59 -15.45
CA HIS A 120 10.55 3.25 -15.49
C HIS A 120 9.68 2.35 -16.36
N GLN A 121 10.15 2.06 -17.57
CA GLN A 121 9.46 1.11 -18.45
C GLN A 121 9.46 -0.27 -17.80
N GLY A 122 8.29 -0.90 -17.76
CA GLY A 122 8.12 -2.23 -17.15
C GLY A 122 7.77 -2.21 -15.66
N PHE A 123 7.70 -1.05 -14.99
CA PHE A 123 7.24 -0.97 -13.61
C PHE A 123 5.85 -1.58 -13.46
N VAL A 124 5.71 -2.60 -12.61
CA VAL A 124 4.61 -3.57 -12.71
C VAL A 124 3.29 -2.93 -12.29
N TYR A 125 3.24 -2.38 -11.08
CA TYR A 125 1.99 -1.86 -10.55
C TYR A 125 2.13 -0.74 -9.54
N CYS A 126 1.11 0.11 -9.50
CA CYS A 126 0.91 1.10 -8.44
C CYS A 126 -0.31 0.67 -7.60
N HIS A 127 -0.07 0.33 -6.35
CA HIS A 127 -1.09 -0.10 -5.40
C HIS A 127 -1.47 1.06 -4.48
N MET A 128 -2.68 1.60 -4.61
CA MET A 128 -3.12 2.76 -3.84
C MET A 128 -4.25 2.42 -2.87
N VAL A 129 -4.15 3.01 -1.68
CA VAL A 129 -5.16 2.90 -0.62
C VAL A 129 -6.20 4.02 -0.77
N GLU A 130 -7.48 3.65 -0.80
CA GLU A 130 -8.60 4.58 -0.85
C GLU A 130 -8.59 5.54 0.35
N PRO A 131 -9.02 6.80 0.15
CA PRO A 131 -9.26 7.70 1.26
C PRO A 131 -10.32 7.09 2.19
N ARG A 132 -10.17 7.29 3.49
CA ARG A 132 -11.23 6.93 4.43
C ARG A 132 -12.46 7.78 4.13
N MET A 133 -13.64 7.16 4.23
CA MET A 133 -14.91 7.91 4.21
C MET A 133 -14.89 8.98 5.29
N ALA A 134 -15.08 10.23 4.90
CA ALA A 134 -15.26 11.34 5.81
C ALA A 134 -16.76 11.57 6.05
N ILE A 135 -17.12 11.96 7.28
CA ILE A 135 -18.46 12.49 7.57
C ILE A 135 -18.33 14.01 7.57
N VAL A 136 -18.88 14.67 6.56
CA VAL A 136 -18.91 16.13 6.43
C VAL A 136 -20.37 16.56 6.46
N ASP A 137 -20.72 17.45 7.40
CA ASP A 137 -22.09 17.90 7.65
C ASP A 137 -23.11 16.76 7.83
N GLY A 138 -22.70 15.70 8.54
CA GLY A 138 -23.54 14.53 8.78
C GLY A 138 -23.76 13.62 7.56
N ARG A 139 -23.13 13.92 6.41
CA ARG A 139 -23.20 13.12 5.18
C ARG A 139 -21.88 12.38 4.95
N ARG A 140 -21.99 11.12 4.50
CA ARG A 140 -20.83 10.38 4.00
C ARG A 140 -20.37 11.05 2.70
N GLN A 141 -19.13 11.54 2.69
CA GLN A 141 -18.49 12.08 1.51
C GLN A 141 -17.16 11.35 1.29
N ILE A 142 -16.87 11.04 0.03
CA ILE A 142 -15.54 10.62 -0.39
C ILE A 142 -14.94 11.84 -1.09
N PRO A 143 -14.19 12.71 -0.39
CA PRO A 143 -13.75 14.00 -0.93
C PRO A 143 -12.71 13.86 -2.04
N HIS A 144 -12.07 12.68 -2.12
CA HIS A 144 -11.00 12.37 -3.05
C HIS A 144 -11.24 11.00 -3.68
N GLY A 145 -10.64 10.75 -4.84
CA GLY A 145 -10.69 9.44 -5.48
C GLY A 145 -9.34 9.13 -6.10
N LEU A 146 -9.07 7.85 -6.32
CA LEU A 146 -7.83 7.36 -6.94
C LEU A 146 -7.86 7.48 -8.47
N LEU A 147 -9.03 7.74 -9.08
CA LEU A 147 -9.19 7.80 -10.54
C LEU A 147 -8.19 8.71 -11.26
N PRO A 148 -7.85 9.92 -10.77
CA PRO A 148 -6.83 10.75 -11.42
C PRO A 148 -5.46 10.06 -11.49
N PHE A 149 -5.07 9.33 -10.43
CA PHE A 149 -3.83 8.57 -10.39
C PHE A 149 -3.88 7.35 -11.30
N ARG A 150 -5.00 6.62 -11.29
CA ARG A 150 -5.23 5.50 -12.21
C ARG A 150 -5.04 5.99 -13.67
N LYS A 151 -5.71 7.08 -14.06
CA LYS A 151 -5.63 7.63 -15.42
C LYS A 151 -4.22 8.09 -15.82
N ALA A 152 -3.42 8.54 -14.86
CA ALA A 152 -2.06 9.00 -15.10
C ALA A 152 -1.04 7.85 -15.15
N PHE A 153 -1.25 6.78 -14.37
CA PHE A 153 -0.32 5.64 -14.32
C PHE A 153 -0.46 4.73 -15.55
N LYS A 154 0.68 4.32 -16.12
CA LYS A 154 0.73 3.56 -17.37
C LYS A 154 0.76 2.04 -17.18
N GLY A 155 1.05 1.56 -15.97
CA GLY A 155 1.05 0.14 -15.62
C GLY A 155 -0.26 -0.31 -14.97
N THR A 156 -0.22 -1.47 -14.30
CA THR A 156 -1.37 -2.02 -13.58
C THR A 156 -1.67 -1.21 -12.32
N PHE A 157 -2.91 -0.76 -12.14
CA PHE A 157 -3.33 -0.01 -10.97
C PHE A 157 -4.16 -0.89 -10.02
N ILE A 158 -3.71 -1.02 -8.77
CA ILE A 158 -4.39 -1.81 -7.74
C ILE A 158 -5.04 -0.87 -6.74
N ALA A 159 -6.37 -0.96 -6.57
CA ALA A 159 -7.08 -0.23 -5.51
C ALA A 159 -7.28 -1.11 -4.28
N ALA A 160 -7.17 -0.52 -3.09
CA ALA A 160 -7.43 -1.21 -1.83
C ALA A 160 -8.15 -0.30 -0.85
N GLY A 161 -9.10 -0.83 -0.10
CA GLY A 161 -9.74 -0.09 0.99
C GLY A 161 -11.24 -0.29 1.06
N GLY A 162 -11.67 -1.27 1.84
CA GLY A 162 -13.08 -1.41 2.20
C GLY A 162 -13.98 -2.10 1.18
N TYR A 163 -13.49 -2.37 -0.03
CA TYR A 163 -14.22 -3.08 -1.07
C TYR A 163 -14.84 -4.40 -0.60
N ASP A 164 -16.08 -4.62 -1.00
CA ASP A 164 -16.70 -5.94 -1.10
C ASP A 164 -16.56 -6.51 -2.54
N ARG A 165 -17.32 -7.57 -2.84
CA ARG A 165 -17.30 -8.23 -4.14
C ARG A 165 -17.94 -7.35 -5.21
N GLU A 166 -19.12 -6.81 -4.95
CA GLU A 166 -19.90 -6.03 -5.90
C GLU A 166 -19.20 -4.71 -6.23
N GLU A 167 -18.73 -3.99 -5.21
CA GLU A 167 -17.95 -2.77 -5.37
C GLU A 167 -16.64 -3.04 -6.13
N GLY A 168 -15.95 -4.14 -5.81
CA GLY A 168 -14.73 -4.55 -6.49
C GLY A 168 -14.94 -4.85 -7.98
N ASN A 169 -15.96 -5.64 -8.31
CA ASN A 169 -16.35 -5.92 -9.69
C ASN A 169 -16.70 -4.64 -10.45
N LYS A 170 -17.41 -3.71 -9.79
CA LYS A 170 -17.81 -2.44 -10.38
C LYS A 170 -16.61 -1.56 -10.73
N VAL A 171 -15.65 -1.37 -9.82
CA VAL A 171 -14.51 -0.48 -10.09
C VAL A 171 -13.57 -1.02 -11.15
N VAL A 172 -13.47 -2.34 -11.30
CA VAL A 172 -12.75 -2.97 -12.41
C VAL A 172 -13.51 -2.75 -13.72
N ALA A 173 -14.82 -3.02 -13.75
CA ALA A 173 -15.64 -2.85 -14.95
C ALA A 173 -15.67 -1.38 -15.44
N ASP A 174 -15.67 -0.42 -14.53
CA ASP A 174 -15.68 1.01 -14.83
C ASP A 174 -14.29 1.57 -15.19
N GLY A 175 -13.22 0.75 -15.14
CA GLY A 175 -11.85 1.18 -15.42
C GLY A 175 -11.23 2.08 -14.34
N TYR A 176 -11.80 2.07 -13.13
CA TYR A 176 -11.28 2.81 -11.98
C TYR A 176 -10.06 2.13 -11.35
N ALA A 177 -9.93 0.81 -11.48
CA ALA A 177 -8.74 0.03 -11.15
C ALA A 177 -8.61 -1.16 -12.11
N ASP A 178 -7.40 -1.70 -12.24
CA ASP A 178 -7.19 -2.96 -12.97
C ASP A 178 -7.37 -4.16 -12.04
N LEU A 179 -6.99 -4.01 -10.77
CA LEU A 179 -7.09 -5.02 -9.73
C LEU A 179 -7.60 -4.39 -8.42
N VAL A 180 -8.21 -5.22 -7.57
CA VAL A 180 -8.65 -4.84 -6.21
C VAL A 180 -8.00 -5.76 -5.19
N ALA A 181 -7.36 -5.18 -4.18
CA ALA A 181 -6.72 -5.93 -3.10
C ALA A 181 -7.60 -5.98 -1.84
N TYR A 182 -7.70 -7.17 -1.26
CA TYR A 182 -8.53 -7.46 -0.10
C TYR A 182 -7.67 -7.92 1.08
N GLY A 183 -7.77 -7.23 2.22
CA GLY A 183 -7.04 -7.57 3.45
C GLY A 183 -7.88 -8.40 4.42
N ARG A 184 -8.73 -7.72 5.21
CA ARG A 184 -9.53 -8.33 6.30
C ARG A 184 -10.36 -9.53 5.88
N ILE A 185 -11.00 -9.47 4.71
CA ILE A 185 -11.84 -10.57 4.25
C ILE A 185 -11.00 -11.72 3.69
N PHE A 186 -9.81 -11.45 3.14
CA PHE A 186 -8.90 -12.51 2.71
C PHE A 186 -8.31 -13.25 3.92
N LEU A 187 -7.95 -12.52 4.99
CA LEU A 187 -7.50 -13.13 6.26
C LEU A 187 -8.49 -14.20 6.75
N ALA A 188 -9.80 -13.92 6.71
CA ALA A 188 -10.82 -14.85 7.18
C ALA A 188 -11.28 -15.87 6.14
N ASN A 189 -10.96 -15.69 4.86
CA ASN A 189 -11.45 -16.50 3.75
C ASN A 189 -10.26 -16.92 2.89
N PRO A 190 -9.59 -18.03 3.22
CA PRO A 190 -8.40 -18.47 2.47
C PRO A 190 -8.71 -18.80 1.00
N ASP A 191 -9.99 -19.06 0.69
CA ASP A 191 -10.55 -19.32 -0.63
C ASP A 191 -11.45 -18.18 -1.14
N LEU A 192 -11.17 -16.93 -0.72
CA LEU A 192 -11.94 -15.74 -1.10
C LEU A 192 -12.26 -15.65 -2.61
N PRO A 193 -11.31 -15.87 -3.54
CA PRO A 193 -11.62 -15.81 -4.97
C PRO A 193 -12.70 -16.81 -5.39
N LYS A 194 -12.67 -18.02 -4.82
CA LYS A 194 -13.68 -19.06 -5.12
C LYS A 194 -15.04 -18.69 -4.56
N ARG A 195 -15.07 -18.11 -3.36
CA ARG A 195 -16.31 -17.57 -2.76
C ARG A 195 -16.91 -16.46 -3.61
N PHE A 196 -16.09 -15.58 -4.16
CA PHE A 196 -16.57 -14.53 -5.07
C PHE A 196 -17.09 -15.08 -6.39
N GLU A 197 -16.41 -16.07 -6.97
CA GLU A 197 -16.88 -16.74 -8.20
C GLU A 197 -18.26 -17.37 -7.99
N LEU A 198 -18.46 -18.05 -6.86
CA LEU A 198 -19.69 -18.78 -6.53
C LEU A 198 -20.75 -17.95 -5.82
N ASP A 199 -20.49 -16.67 -5.56
CA ASP A 199 -21.35 -15.81 -4.72
C ASP A 199 -21.70 -16.45 -3.36
N SER A 200 -20.71 -17.09 -2.75
CA SER A 200 -20.88 -17.85 -1.50
C SER A 200 -20.68 -16.99 -0.26
N PRO A 201 -21.27 -17.37 0.89
CA PRO A 201 -21.09 -16.65 2.15
C PRO A 201 -19.62 -16.55 2.56
N LEU A 202 -19.24 -15.38 3.11
CA LEU A 202 -17.91 -15.16 3.66
C LEU A 202 -17.87 -15.49 5.15
N ASN A 203 -16.78 -16.11 5.58
CA ASN A 203 -16.42 -16.20 6.99
C ASN A 203 -16.27 -14.78 7.57
N LYS A 204 -16.68 -14.62 8.83
CA LYS A 204 -16.50 -13.38 9.58
C LYS A 204 -15.09 -13.35 10.16
N TYR A 205 -14.36 -12.25 9.91
CA TYR A 205 -13.09 -12.00 10.57
C TYR A 205 -13.29 -11.67 12.06
N ASP A 206 -12.35 -12.07 12.91
CA ASP A 206 -12.25 -11.60 14.30
C ASP A 206 -11.11 -10.59 14.44
N ARG A 207 -11.45 -9.35 14.84
CA ARG A 207 -10.45 -8.28 15.03
C ARG A 207 -9.55 -8.52 16.23
N LYS A 208 -9.98 -9.33 17.20
CA LYS A 208 -9.19 -9.63 18.41
C LYS A 208 -7.96 -10.46 18.10
N THR A 209 -7.98 -11.21 17.00
CA THR A 209 -6.91 -12.14 16.62
C THR A 209 -5.99 -11.61 15.51
N PHE A 210 -6.22 -10.41 14.97
CA PHE A 210 -5.40 -9.85 13.87
C PHE A 210 -3.90 -9.78 14.19
N TYR A 211 -3.56 -9.56 15.46
CA TYR A 211 -2.18 -9.49 15.95
C TYR A 211 -1.95 -10.50 17.06
N THR A 212 -2.53 -11.69 16.92
CA THR A 212 -2.28 -12.82 17.81
C THR A 212 -0.83 -13.31 17.69
N GLN A 213 -0.30 -13.89 18.76
CA GLN A 213 0.93 -14.67 18.72
C GLN A 213 0.67 -16.17 18.55
N ASP A 214 -0.61 -16.57 18.63
CA ASP A 214 -1.02 -17.95 18.39
C ASP A 214 -0.86 -18.27 16.89
N PRO A 215 -0.15 -19.35 16.53
CA PRO A 215 0.11 -19.69 15.14
C PRO A 215 -1.12 -20.26 14.41
N ILE A 216 -2.21 -20.57 15.12
CA ILE A 216 -3.40 -21.22 14.59
C ILE A 216 -4.60 -20.29 14.71
N VAL A 217 -4.91 -19.83 15.92
CA VAL A 217 -6.20 -19.20 16.26
C VAL A 217 -6.36 -17.83 15.59
N GLY A 218 -7.30 -17.73 14.65
CA GLY A 218 -7.54 -16.54 13.85
C GLY A 218 -6.45 -16.26 12.80
N TYR A 219 -5.66 -17.28 12.45
CA TYR A 219 -4.62 -17.20 11.42
C TYR A 219 -4.78 -18.31 10.37
N THR A 220 -4.65 -19.59 10.76
CA THR A 220 -4.75 -20.74 9.83
C THR A 220 -5.99 -21.61 10.06
N ASP A 221 -6.83 -21.27 11.04
CA ASP A 221 -8.03 -22.03 11.42
C ASP A 221 -9.32 -21.54 10.75
N TYR A 222 -9.26 -20.53 9.89
CA TYR A 222 -10.41 -20.11 9.09
C TYR A 222 -10.78 -21.19 8.05
N PRO A 223 -12.04 -21.67 8.02
CA PRO A 223 -12.44 -22.80 7.19
C PRO A 223 -12.57 -22.44 5.71
N PHE A 224 -12.24 -23.38 4.84
CA PHE A 224 -12.59 -23.37 3.41
C PHE A 224 -14.08 -23.68 3.20
N LEU A 225 -14.63 -23.34 2.03
CA LEU A 225 -16.02 -23.65 1.64
C LEU A 225 -16.34 -25.14 1.78
N GLU A 226 -15.43 -26.02 1.38
CA GLU A 226 -15.62 -27.48 1.40
C GLU A 226 -15.24 -28.13 2.74
N GLY A 227 -14.76 -27.36 3.72
CA GLY A 227 -14.32 -27.85 5.05
C GLY A 227 -15.32 -27.59 6.19
N GLY A 228 -16.51 -27.06 5.89
CA GLY A 228 -17.50 -26.63 6.88
C GLY A 228 -18.45 -27.71 7.42
N SER A 229 -18.31 -28.98 6.99
CA SER A 229 -19.08 -30.10 7.54
C SER A 229 -18.20 -30.97 8.44
N ASN A 230 -18.11 -30.62 9.73
CA ASN A 230 -17.88 -31.56 10.82
C ASN A 230 -18.07 -30.84 12.16
N ALA A 231 -19.34 -30.66 12.52
CA ALA A 231 -19.80 -30.51 13.88
C ALA A 231 -21.29 -30.91 13.89
N GLU A 232 -21.52 -32.23 13.92
CA GLU A 232 -22.73 -32.79 14.56
C GLU A 232 -22.63 -32.62 16.08
#